data_AF-A0A2J8B8E1-F1
#
_entry.id   AF-A0A2J8B8E1-F1
#
_cell.length_a   1.000
_cell.length_b   1.000
_cell.length_c   1.000
_cell.angle_alpha   90.00
_cell.angle_beta   90.00
_cell.angle_gamma   90.00
#
_symmetry.space_group_name_H-M   'P 1'
#
loop_
_entity.id
_entity.type
_entity.pdbx_description
1 polymer ?
#
loop_
_entity_poly.entity_id
_entity_poly.type
_entity_poly.pdbx_seq_one_letter_code
_entity_poly.pdbx_strand_id
1 'polypeptide(L)' 'MKMVDSILVSVDFSNKNNTGVLIVGRKRMNQSVEIINAFQGEEAMELYKKLIMKKDGDKK' A
#
# COMPACT_ATOMS: atom_id res chain seq x y z
N MET A 1 8.30 -7.84 -22.94
CA MET A 1 9.16 -7.79 -21.74
C MET A 1 8.26 -8.06 -20.54
N LYS A 2 8.52 -9.09 -19.73
CA LYS A 2 7.67 -9.43 -18.57
C LYS A 2 8.16 -8.63 -17.37
N MET A 3 7.40 -7.62 -16.92
CA MET A 3 7.74 -6.84 -15.73
C MET A 3 7.33 -7.65 -14.50
N VAL A 4 8.31 -8.13 -13.74
CA VAL A 4 8.09 -8.70 -12.41
C VAL A 4 8.54 -7.65 -11.41
N ASP A 5 7.58 -7.03 -10.76
CA ASP A 5 7.80 -6.05 -9.70
C ASP A 5 7.04 -6.51 -8.45
N SER A 6 7.55 -6.13 -7.28
CA SER A 6 6.96 -6.49 -5.99
C SER A 6 6.86 -5.24 -5.14
N ILE A 7 5.61 -4.80 -4.96
CA ILE A 7 5.27 -3.68 -4.10
C ILE A 7 4.69 -4.23 -2.80
N LEU A 8 5.22 -3.74 -1.68
CA LEU A 8 4.76 -4.04 -0.34
C LEU A 8 4.14 -2.77 0.25
N VAL A 9 3.02 -2.92 0.94
CA VAL A 9 2.31 -1.81 1.56
C VAL A 9 2.15 -2.10 3.04
N SER A 10 2.52 -1.14 3.88
CA SER A 10 2.32 -1.17 5.33
C SER A 10 1.45 0.02 5.73
N VAL A 11 0.54 -0.17 6.69
CA VAL A 11 -0.37 0.88 7.16
C VAL A 11 -0.38 0.94 8.69
N ASP A 12 -0.53 2.15 9.22
CA ASP A 12 -0.85 2.39 10.62
C ASP A 12 -1.98 3.42 10.71
N PHE A 13 -3.14 2.98 11.16
CA PHE A 13 -4.33 3.81 11.42
C PHE A 13 -4.69 3.85 12.90
N SER A 14 -3.82 3.36 13.79
CA SER A 14 -4.07 3.27 15.23
C SER A 14 -3.88 4.61 15.97
N ASN A 15 -3.32 5.61 15.29
CA ASN A 15 -2.95 6.87 15.92
C ASN A 15 -4.19 7.71 16.28
N LYS A 16 -4.28 8.13 17.55
CA LYS A 16 -5.38 8.94 18.11
C LYS A 16 -5.50 10.33 17.47
N ASN A 17 -4.48 10.77 16.74
CA ASN A 17 -4.44 12.07 16.06
C ASN A 17 -5.07 12.01 14.66
N ASN A 18 -5.77 10.92 14.32
CA ASN A 18 -6.50 10.71 13.07
C ASN A 18 -5.65 10.79 11.79
N THR A 19 -4.32 10.83 11.92
CA THR A 19 -3.39 10.84 10.79
C THR A 19 -2.93 9.42 10.55
N GLY A 20 -3.70 8.69 9.75
CA GLY A 20 -3.28 7.40 9.22
C GLY A 20 -2.03 7.53 8.37
N VAL A 21 -1.17 6.51 8.34
CA VAL A 21 0.01 6.48 7.48
C VAL A 21 -0.04 5.22 6.62
N LEU A 22 0.36 5.35 5.35
CA LEU A 22 0.58 4.23 4.44
C LEU A 22 1.97 4.37 3.82
N ILE A 23 2.80 3.35 3.98
CA ILE A 23 4.16 3.29 3.45
C ILE A 23 4.21 2.29 2.30
N VAL A 24 4.83 2.69 1.18
CA VAL A 24 5.03 1.85 0.00
C VAL A 24 6.51 1.47 -0.11
N GLY A 25 6.77 0.17 0.00
CA GLY A 25 8.08 -0.43 -0.22
C GLY A 25 8.15 -1.16 -1.55
N ARG A 26 9.31 -1.12 -2.21
CA ARG A 26 9.61 -1.96 -3.38
C ARG A 26 10.62 -3.02 -2.99
N LYS A 27 10.28 -4.29 -3.23
CA LYS A 27 11.17 -5.43 -3.01
C LYS A 27 11.91 -5.76 -4.29
N ARG A 28 13.24 -5.65 -4.25
CA ARG A 28 14.12 -6.15 -5.32
C ARG A 28 14.63 -7.55 -4.96
N MET A 29 14.97 -8.35 -5.96
CA MET A 29 15.52 -9.69 -5.75
C MET A 29 16.78 -9.62 -4.90
N ASN A 30 16.86 -10.44 -3.85
CA ASN A 30 18.00 -10.52 -2.92
C ASN A 30 18.41 -9.20 -2.21
N GLN A 31 17.55 -8.19 -2.19
CA GLN A 31 17.81 -6.90 -1.51
C GLN A 31 16.80 -6.62 -0.40
N SER A 32 17.14 -5.69 0.50
CA SER A 32 16.18 -5.13 1.45
C SER A 32 15.04 -4.41 0.73
N VAL A 33 13.95 -4.14 1.46
CA VAL A 33 12.84 -3.33 0.94
C VAL A 33 13.28 -1.87 0.94
N GLU A 34 13.13 -1.21 -0.21
CA GLU A 34 13.37 0.22 -0.37
C GLU A 34 12.03 0.95 -0.19
N ILE A 35 11.97 1.95 0.72
CA ILE A 35 10.77 2.81 0.83
C ILE A 35 10.79 3.79 -0.33
N ILE A 36 9.76 3.72 -1.17
CA ILE A 36 9.66 4.53 -2.39
C ILE A 36 8.53 5.57 -2.32
N ASN A 37 7.59 5.42 -1.37
CA ASN A 37 6.55 6.42 -1.13
C ASN A 37 5.97 6.32 0.28
N ALA A 38 5.36 7.41 0.75
CA ALA A 38 4.59 7.47 1.98
C ALA A 38 3.41 8.44 1.82
N PHE A 39 2.25 8.04 2.32
CA PHE A 39 1.02 8.81 2.30
C PHE A 39 0.50 8.96 3.72
N GLN A 40 -0.26 10.02 3.99
CA GLN A 40 -0.80 10.30 5.32
C GLN A 40 -2.22 10.85 5.29
N GLY A 41 -2.91 10.76 6.41
CA GLY A 41 -4.25 11.31 6.59
C GLY A 41 -5.29 10.64 5.70
N GLU A 42 -6.15 11.45 5.08
CA GLU A 42 -7.25 10.99 4.24
C GLU A 42 -6.74 10.21 3.01
N GLU A 43 -5.67 10.67 2.38
CA GLU A 43 -5.08 10.02 1.19
C GLU A 43 -4.64 8.59 1.48
N ALA A 44 -4.01 8.35 2.64
CA ALA A 44 -3.59 7.01 3.06
C ALA A 44 -4.79 6.06 3.22
N MET A 45 -5.89 6.56 3.78
CA MET A 45 -7.12 5.79 3.98
C MET A 45 -7.82 5.48 2.66
N GLU A 46 -7.92 6.46 1.76
CA GLU A 46 -8.50 6.25 0.43
C GLU A 46 -7.72 5.23 -0.38
N LEU A 47 -6.40 5.32 -0.38
CA LEU A 47 -5.54 4.38 -1.10
C LEU A 47 -5.65 2.97 -0.50
N TYR A 48 -5.65 2.85 0.83
CA TYR A 48 -5.87 1.56 1.50
C TYR A 48 -7.19 0.92 1.07
N LYS A 49 -8.30 1.66 1.08
CA LYS A 49 -9.61 1.16 0.62
C LYS A 49 -9.55 0.64 -0.82
N LYS A 50 -8.90 1.38 -1.73
CA LYS A 50 -8.71 0.95 -3.13
C LYS A 50 -7.91 -0.35 -3.26
N LEU A 51 -6.97 -0.60 -2.34
CA LEU A 51 -6.13 -1.80 -2.36
C LEU A 51 -6.84 -3.06 -1.83
N ILE A 52 -7.74 -2.92 -0.84
CA ILE A 52 -8.41 -4.07 -0.20
C ILE A 52 -9.80 -4.39 -0.77
N MET A 53 -10.45 -3.43 -1.43
CA MET A 53 -11.77 -3.66 -2.03
C MET A 53 -11.64 -4.50 -3.30
N LYS A 54 -12.23 -5.70 -3.31
CA LYS A 54 -12.41 -6.48 -4.53
C LYS A 54 -13.38 -5.73 -5.46
N LYS A 55 -13.08 -5.67 -6.76
CA LYS A 55 -14.08 -5.25 -7.74
C LYS A 55 -15.20 -6.30 -7.76
N ASP A 56 -16.44 -5.87 -7.65
CA ASP A 56 -17.63 -6.74 -7.64
C ASP A 56 -17.89 -7.50 -8.96
N GLY A 57 -16.92 -7.55 -9.88
CA GLY A 57 -17.01 -8.27 -11.16
C GLY A 57 -16.47 -9.70 -11.16
N ASP A 58 -15.85 -10.17 -10.07
CA ASP A 58 -15.23 -11.50 -9.99
C ASP A 58 -16.06 -12.55 -9.22
N LYS A 59 -17.38 -12.32 -9.07
CA LYS A 59 -18.32 -13.39 -8.71
C LYS A 59 -18.67 -14.18 -9.98
N LYS A 60 -17.87 -15.20 -10.29
CA LYS A 60 -18.29 -16.33 -11.13
C LYS A 60 -18.84 -17.43 -10.26
#